data_AF-A0A5M3ZBH9-F1
#
_entry.id   AF-A0A5M3ZBH9-F1
#
_cell.length_a   1.000
_cell.length_b   1.000
_cell.length_c   1.000
_cell.angle_alpha   90.00
_cell.angle_beta   90.00
_cell.angle_gamma   90.00
#
_symmetry.space_group_name_H-M   'P 1'
#
loop_
_entity.id
_entity.type
_entity.pdbx_description
1 polymer ?
#
loop_
_entity_poly.entity_id
_entity_poly.type
_entity_poly.pdbx_seq_one_letter_code
_entity_poly.pdbx_strand_id
1 'polypeptide(L)'
;MVLLVEGFMSRTAALQFEWAWQHEDSRHMSKVEPGNTKRRQRPRRSLTANLEKLHSLLQSPCFSRWPLNIRVFAADVYQLWRVWCDRANGTIPEHVRTIPDGTCPHDSLDPEIDHPRVGSIDGIQTDYSKIQDYLEKAVFLLDDPNDLYCKVCEAQVNPEKELVIVCPQASCFGISHLLCLSARFLKSSNDPNQLVPRSGTCPACSKLVQWPLMMRELSFRTRGGKEVQVILRKKARSDKRKAAAARPAEIDTNTASNEPLESTAQAFDHLNENVHQDVLDEDWAEELDCVSEDDTNERSKTDSKDQQRVEIVIEDSDEDDLEFL
;
A
#
# COMPACT_ATOMS: atom_id res chain seq x y z
N MET A 1 -7.81 -3.22 19.15
CA MET A 1 -8.52 -2.91 17.88
C MET A 1 -9.34 -4.14 17.49
N VAL A 2 -10.60 -4.01 17.06
CA VAL A 2 -11.49 -5.17 16.77
C VAL A 2 -11.54 -5.57 15.30
N LEU A 3 -11.31 -4.61 14.40
CA LEU A 3 -11.36 -4.76 12.95
C LEU A 3 -10.38 -3.77 12.31
N LEU A 4 -9.74 -4.20 11.22
CA LEU A 4 -8.85 -3.38 10.40
C LEU A 4 -9.16 -3.62 8.92
N VAL A 5 -9.09 -2.56 8.11
CA VAL A 5 -9.05 -2.67 6.65
C VAL A 5 -7.59 -2.54 6.22
N GLU A 6 -7.05 -3.55 5.55
CA GLU A 6 -5.66 -3.60 5.06
C GLU A 6 -5.61 -3.67 3.53
N GLY A 7 -4.45 -3.37 2.93
CA GLY A 7 -4.24 -3.48 1.48
C GLY A 7 -4.30 -2.19 0.67
N PHE A 8 -4.42 -1.02 1.31
CA PHE A 8 -4.36 0.28 0.63
C PHE A 8 -3.03 0.46 -0.13
N MET A 9 -3.12 1.01 -1.34
CA MET A 9 -1.94 1.26 -2.20
C MET A 9 -1.25 2.61 -1.92
N SER A 10 -1.86 3.48 -1.11
CA SER A 10 -1.28 4.76 -0.69
C SER A 10 -1.89 5.25 0.62
N ARG A 11 -1.15 6.12 1.32
CA ARG A 11 -1.65 6.83 2.51
C ARG A 11 -2.90 7.66 2.20
N THR A 12 -2.90 8.36 1.07
CA THR A 12 -4.04 9.18 0.64
C THR A 12 -5.31 8.34 0.42
N ALA A 13 -5.16 7.15 -0.17
CA ALA A 13 -6.28 6.22 -0.35
C ALA A 13 -6.85 5.78 1.01
N ALA A 14 -5.98 5.42 1.96
CA ALA A 14 -6.39 5.06 3.32
C ALA A 14 -7.13 6.23 4.01
N LEU A 15 -6.60 7.46 3.90
CA LEU A 15 -7.24 8.65 4.48
C LEU A 15 -8.59 8.99 3.84
N GLN A 16 -8.72 8.82 2.53
CA GLN A 16 -10.01 9.01 1.84
C GLN A 16 -11.05 8.00 2.32
N PHE A 17 -10.64 6.74 2.47
CA PHE A 17 -11.50 5.68 2.99
C PHE A 17 -11.87 5.94 4.45
N GLU A 18 -10.90 6.27 5.30
CA GLU A 18 -11.10 6.61 6.70
C GLU A 18 -12.06 7.78 6.86
N TRP A 19 -11.84 8.86 6.10
CA TRP A 19 -12.68 10.04 6.13
C TRP A 19 -14.10 9.70 5.70
N ALA A 20 -14.27 8.95 4.61
CA ALA A 20 -15.58 8.50 4.14
C ALA A 20 -16.26 7.62 5.19
N TRP A 21 -15.51 6.77 5.91
CA TRP A 21 -16.03 5.92 6.97
C TRP A 21 -16.45 6.69 8.23
N GLN A 22 -15.72 7.74 8.60
CA GLN A 22 -16.05 8.61 9.73
C GLN A 22 -17.16 9.64 9.39
N HIS A 23 -17.24 10.11 8.14
CA HIS A 23 -18.07 11.27 7.74
C HIS A 23 -18.88 10.94 6.47
N GLU A 24 -20.20 10.81 6.60
CA GLU A 24 -21.11 10.48 5.48
C GLU A 24 -21.83 11.70 4.89
N ASP A 25 -21.98 12.77 5.66
CA ASP A 25 -22.92 13.84 5.34
C ASP A 25 -22.40 14.90 4.36
N SER A 26 -21.18 14.78 3.84
CA SER A 26 -20.59 15.90 3.10
C SER A 26 -20.84 15.86 1.59
N ARG A 27 -21.07 14.70 0.94
CA ARG A 27 -21.03 14.65 -0.53
C ARG A 27 -21.95 13.68 -1.30
N HIS A 28 -22.62 12.68 -0.70
CA HIS A 28 -23.28 11.63 -1.51
C HIS A 28 -24.73 11.23 -1.15
N MET A 29 -25.40 11.90 -0.22
CA MET A 29 -26.85 11.75 -0.02
C MET A 29 -27.48 13.14 0.01
N SER A 30 -28.47 13.35 -0.87
CA SER A 30 -29.23 14.58 -1.15
C SER A 30 -28.87 15.84 -0.35
N LYS A 31 -28.44 16.90 -1.05
CA LYS A 31 -28.45 18.28 -0.54
C LYS A 31 -29.80 18.57 0.11
N VAL A 32 -29.83 18.64 1.43
CA VAL A 32 -30.90 19.31 2.19
C VAL A 32 -30.27 20.57 2.76
N GLU A 33 -30.93 21.70 2.46
CA GLU A 33 -30.57 23.08 2.80
C GLU A 33 -29.99 23.25 4.23
N PRO A 34 -28.99 24.14 4.43
CA PRO A 34 -28.33 24.32 5.72
C PRO A 34 -29.18 25.17 6.67
N GLY A 35 -30.07 24.52 7.42
CA GLY A 35 -30.71 25.11 8.59
C GLY A 35 -29.72 25.23 9.75
N ASN A 36 -29.46 26.47 10.18
CA ASN A 36 -28.66 26.86 11.35
C ASN A 36 -28.88 25.94 12.56
N THR A 37 -27.96 25.01 12.82
CA THR A 37 -27.96 24.24 14.08
C THR A 37 -26.55 24.18 14.65
N LYS A 38 -26.45 24.60 15.92
CA LYS A 38 -25.27 24.60 16.77
C LYS A 38 -24.50 23.29 16.59
N ARG A 39 -23.15 23.35 16.53
CA ARG A 39 -22.24 22.19 16.47
C ARG A 39 -22.59 21.19 17.59
N ARG A 40 -23.50 20.27 17.30
CA ARG A 40 -23.83 19.14 18.17
C ARG A 40 -22.65 18.20 18.11
N GLN A 41 -22.05 17.90 19.26
CA GLN A 41 -21.14 16.77 19.37
C GLN A 41 -21.87 15.54 18.84
N ARG A 42 -21.33 14.94 17.78
CA ARG A 42 -21.96 13.81 17.10
C ARG A 42 -22.03 12.62 18.08
N PRO A 43 -23.19 11.96 18.24
CA PRO A 43 -23.27 10.77 19.06
C PRO A 43 -22.32 9.69 18.51
N ARG A 44 -21.65 8.97 19.40
CA ARG A 44 -20.81 7.83 19.02
C ARG A 44 -21.69 6.83 18.25
N ARG A 45 -21.36 6.57 16.99
CA ARG A 45 -22.07 5.58 16.15
C ARG A 45 -21.97 4.20 16.80
N SER A 46 -23.05 3.42 16.74
CA SER A 46 -23.02 2.03 17.21
C SER A 46 -22.04 1.21 16.36
N LEU A 47 -21.50 0.14 16.94
CA LEU A 47 -20.62 -0.78 16.20
C LEU A 47 -21.31 -1.32 14.95
N THR A 48 -22.60 -1.68 15.08
CA THR A 48 -23.43 -2.12 13.95
C THR A 48 -23.42 -1.07 12.85
N ALA A 49 -23.79 0.19 13.13
CA ALA A 49 -23.81 1.26 12.13
C ALA A 49 -22.45 1.47 11.43
N ASN A 50 -21.33 1.26 12.14
CA ASN A 50 -20.00 1.31 11.52
C ASN A 50 -19.75 0.14 10.56
N LEU A 51 -20.23 -1.06 10.87
CA LEU A 51 -20.17 -2.23 9.98
C LEU A 51 -21.09 -2.05 8.77
N GLU A 52 -22.31 -1.55 8.97
CA GLU A 52 -23.24 -1.26 7.86
C GLU A 52 -22.59 -0.32 6.85
N LYS A 53 -21.95 0.73 7.36
CA LYS A 53 -21.23 1.70 6.55
C LYS A 53 -20.01 1.11 5.86
N LEU A 54 -19.22 0.31 6.58
CA LEU A 54 -18.07 -0.38 5.99
C LEU A 54 -18.52 -1.22 4.78
N HIS A 55 -19.63 -1.95 4.92
CA HIS A 55 -20.22 -2.73 3.84
C HIS A 55 -20.60 -1.86 2.64
N SER A 56 -21.31 -0.74 2.86
CA SER A 56 -21.68 0.20 1.80
C SER A 56 -20.47 0.82 1.11
N LEU A 57 -19.41 1.16 1.85
CA LEU A 57 -18.18 1.70 1.27
C LEU A 57 -17.47 0.69 0.37
N LEU A 58 -17.40 -0.57 0.77
CA LEU A 58 -16.76 -1.63 -0.02
C LEU A 58 -17.51 -1.94 -1.33
N GLN A 59 -18.80 -1.66 -1.37
CA GLN A 59 -19.62 -1.76 -2.59
C GLN A 59 -19.55 -0.51 -3.46
N SER A 60 -19.17 0.64 -2.91
CA SER A 60 -19.11 1.89 -3.66
C SER A 60 -18.14 1.79 -4.86
N PRO A 61 -18.48 2.38 -6.02
CA PRO A 61 -17.59 2.40 -7.19
C PRO A 61 -16.19 2.97 -6.91
N CYS A 62 -16.07 3.83 -5.89
CA CYS A 62 -14.81 4.47 -5.52
C CYS A 62 -13.82 3.51 -4.86
N PHE A 63 -14.30 2.54 -4.07
CA PHE A 63 -13.46 1.69 -3.23
C PHE A 63 -13.53 0.20 -3.62
N SER A 64 -14.60 -0.23 -4.30
CA SER A 64 -14.81 -1.62 -4.78
C SER A 64 -13.77 -2.11 -5.79
N ARG A 65 -12.87 -1.26 -6.26
CA ARG A 65 -11.78 -1.64 -7.17
C ARG A 65 -10.44 -1.82 -6.47
N TRP A 66 -10.34 -1.41 -5.21
CA TRP A 66 -9.09 -1.46 -4.47
C TRP A 66 -8.84 -2.86 -3.92
N PRO A 67 -7.57 -3.31 -3.84
CA PRO A 67 -7.21 -4.63 -3.34
C PRO A 67 -7.27 -4.67 -1.79
N LEU A 68 -8.45 -4.40 -1.23
CA LEU A 68 -8.67 -4.30 0.21
C LEU A 68 -8.97 -5.68 0.80
N ASN A 69 -8.54 -5.88 2.04
CA ASN A 69 -8.90 -7.01 2.87
C ASN A 69 -9.40 -6.50 4.22
N ILE A 70 -10.28 -7.26 4.86
CA ILE A 70 -10.85 -6.94 6.17
C ILE A 70 -10.30 -7.96 7.16
N ARG A 71 -9.49 -7.53 8.11
CA ARG A 71 -8.99 -8.38 9.19
C ARG A 71 -9.81 -8.15 10.45
N VAL A 72 -10.34 -9.21 11.04
CA VAL A 72 -11.20 -9.13 12.23
C VAL A 72 -10.55 -9.89 13.37
N PHE A 73 -10.38 -9.25 14.53
CA PHE A 73 -9.67 -9.82 15.69
C PHE A 73 -10.61 -10.34 16.78
N ALA A 74 -11.86 -9.87 16.77
CA ALA A 74 -12.87 -10.16 17.79
C ALA A 74 -13.96 -11.08 17.23
N ALA A 75 -14.16 -12.24 17.86
CA ALA A 75 -15.08 -13.28 17.36
C ALA A 75 -16.53 -12.81 17.24
N ASP A 76 -17.00 -12.04 18.23
CA ASP A 76 -18.32 -11.41 18.25
C ASP A 76 -18.53 -10.44 17.07
N VAL A 77 -17.53 -9.60 16.79
CA VAL A 77 -17.53 -8.68 15.65
C VAL A 77 -17.51 -9.44 14.32
N TYR A 78 -16.74 -10.52 14.24
CA TYR A 78 -16.69 -11.37 13.04
C TYR A 78 -18.05 -12.03 12.76
N GLN A 79 -18.74 -12.53 13.79
CA GLN A 79 -20.09 -13.06 13.63
C GLN A 79 -21.09 -11.99 13.21
N LEU A 80 -21.04 -10.80 13.82
CA LEU A 80 -21.89 -9.67 13.43
C LEU A 80 -21.66 -9.27 11.97
N TRP A 81 -20.40 -9.20 11.55
CA TRP A 81 -20.02 -8.89 10.16
C TRP A 81 -20.56 -9.94 9.19
N ARG A 82 -20.39 -11.23 9.48
CA ARG A 82 -20.92 -12.31 8.64
C ARG A 82 -22.44 -12.24 8.50
N VAL A 83 -23.14 -12.14 9.62
CA VAL A 83 -24.62 -12.04 9.64
C VAL A 83 -25.09 -10.81 8.86
N TRP A 84 -24.35 -9.70 8.93
CA TRP A 84 -24.65 -8.51 8.13
C TRP A 84 -24.45 -8.78 6.64
N CYS A 85 -23.31 -9.35 6.23
CA CYS A 85 -23.03 -9.69 4.84
C CYS A 85 -24.07 -10.65 4.24
N ASP A 86 -24.58 -11.59 5.03
CA ASP A 86 -25.60 -12.55 4.59
C ASP A 86 -26.98 -11.89 4.41
N ARG A 87 -27.27 -10.80 5.14
CA ARG A 87 -28.57 -10.11 5.14
C ARG A 87 -28.62 -8.89 4.24
N ALA A 88 -27.50 -8.20 4.06
CA ALA A 88 -27.43 -6.94 3.35
C ALA A 88 -27.64 -7.14 1.85
N ASN A 89 -28.27 -6.16 1.20
CA ASN A 89 -28.40 -6.17 -0.25
C ASN A 89 -27.04 -5.88 -0.89
N GLY A 90 -26.68 -6.68 -1.89
CA GLY A 90 -25.41 -6.58 -2.63
C GLY A 90 -24.31 -7.44 -2.01
N THR A 91 -23.52 -8.07 -2.89
CA THR A 91 -22.38 -8.89 -2.48
C THR A 91 -21.13 -8.02 -2.37
N ILE A 92 -20.35 -8.23 -1.31
CA ILE A 92 -18.98 -7.71 -1.25
C ILE A 92 -18.24 -8.22 -2.51
N PRO A 93 -17.45 -7.37 -3.18
CA PRO A 93 -16.70 -7.81 -4.34
C PRO A 93 -15.83 -9.04 -4.02
N GLU A 94 -15.82 -10.05 -4.90
CA GLU A 94 -15.16 -11.35 -4.65
C GLU A 94 -13.67 -11.27 -4.30
N HIS A 95 -13.00 -10.18 -4.68
CA HIS A 95 -11.58 -9.97 -4.39
C HIS A 95 -11.33 -9.40 -2.98
N VAL A 96 -12.34 -8.85 -2.31
CA VAL A 96 -12.22 -8.33 -0.94
C VAL A 96 -12.43 -9.49 0.02
N ARG A 97 -11.36 -9.92 0.69
CA ARG A 97 -11.40 -11.06 1.60
C ARG A 97 -11.64 -10.61 3.03
N THR A 98 -12.39 -11.41 3.78
CA THR A 98 -12.51 -11.27 5.24
C THR A 98 -11.61 -12.31 5.91
N ILE A 99 -10.64 -11.85 6.68
CA ILE A 99 -9.59 -12.64 7.33
C ILE A 99 -9.90 -12.69 8.84
N PRO A 100 -10.34 -13.83 9.39
CA PRO A 100 -10.51 -14.00 10.83
C PRO A 100 -9.15 -14.16 11.53
N ASP A 101 -8.97 -13.47 12.65
CA ASP A 101 -7.73 -13.45 13.44
C ASP A 101 -8.04 -13.32 14.95
N GLY A 102 -7.01 -13.38 15.80
CA GLY A 102 -7.10 -13.13 17.24
C GLY A 102 -7.99 -14.13 17.98
N THR A 103 -9.15 -13.68 18.42
CA THR A 103 -10.13 -14.55 19.11
C THR A 103 -11.09 -15.25 18.16
N CYS A 104 -11.04 -14.93 16.86
CA CYS A 104 -11.93 -15.54 15.88
C CYS A 104 -11.66 -17.04 15.71
N PRO A 105 -12.69 -17.83 15.34
CA PRO A 105 -12.54 -19.24 15.00
C PRO A 105 -11.49 -19.42 13.91
N HIS A 106 -10.60 -20.39 14.09
CA HIS A 106 -9.62 -20.78 13.08
C HIS A 106 -10.18 -21.99 12.32
N ASP A 107 -10.34 -21.86 11.01
CA ASP A 107 -10.67 -23.00 10.16
C ASP A 107 -9.35 -23.60 9.67
N SER A 108 -9.03 -24.81 10.13
CA SER A 108 -7.71 -25.44 9.97
C SER A 108 -7.43 -25.91 8.53
N LEU A 109 -8.35 -25.63 7.59
CA LEU A 109 -8.36 -26.11 6.22
C LEU A 109 -7.81 -25.11 5.20
N ASP A 110 -7.64 -23.84 5.57
CA ASP A 110 -7.12 -22.83 4.65
C ASP A 110 -5.58 -22.79 4.67
N PRO A 111 -4.90 -22.95 3.52
CA PRO A 111 -3.46 -22.78 3.45
C PRO A 111 -3.09 -21.33 3.76
N GLU A 112 -2.45 -21.10 4.91
CA GLU A 112 -2.06 -19.80 5.50
C GLU A 112 -1.00 -19.01 4.69
N ILE A 113 -0.96 -19.14 3.37
CA ILE A 113 0.20 -18.69 2.57
C ILE A 113 0.21 -17.17 2.40
N ASP A 114 -0.95 -16.53 2.18
CA ASP A 114 -0.99 -15.08 1.87
C ASP A 114 -1.27 -14.19 3.10
N HIS A 115 -1.98 -14.71 4.12
CA HIS A 115 -2.43 -13.94 5.29
C HIS A 115 -2.26 -14.74 6.58
N PRO A 116 -1.02 -14.83 7.12
CA PRO A 116 -0.79 -15.53 8.38
C PRO A 116 -1.57 -14.90 9.53
N ARG A 117 -1.94 -15.72 10.50
CA ARG A 117 -2.59 -15.29 11.73
C ARG A 117 -1.60 -14.51 12.59
N VAL A 118 -1.96 -13.28 12.95
CA VAL A 118 -1.08 -12.40 13.74
C VAL A 118 -1.48 -12.32 15.22
N GLY A 119 -2.69 -12.77 15.57
CA GLY A 119 -3.24 -12.79 16.93
C GLY A 119 -3.69 -11.42 17.42
N SER A 120 -2.80 -10.44 17.41
CA SER A 120 -3.05 -9.04 17.80
C SER A 120 -2.70 -8.10 16.65
N ILE A 121 -3.13 -6.85 16.76
CA ILE A 121 -2.63 -5.77 15.92
C ILE A 121 -1.10 -5.62 16.02
N ASP A 122 -0.53 -5.88 17.19
CA ASP A 122 0.92 -5.77 17.41
C ASP A 122 1.70 -6.84 16.64
N GLY A 123 1.04 -7.92 16.23
CA GLY A 123 1.62 -8.95 15.39
C GLY A 123 1.60 -8.61 13.90
N ILE A 124 0.96 -7.50 13.49
CA ILE A 124 0.96 -7.07 12.09
C ILE A 124 2.34 -6.57 11.73
N GLN A 125 3.01 -7.31 10.85
CA GLN A 125 4.26 -6.87 10.25
C GLN A 125 4.00 -5.65 9.36
N THR A 126 4.49 -4.49 9.80
CA THR A 126 4.43 -3.22 9.06
C THR A 126 5.63 -3.04 8.12
N ASP A 127 6.59 -3.96 8.16
CA ASP A 127 7.78 -3.92 7.34
C ASP A 127 7.58 -4.58 5.97
N TYR A 128 8.57 -4.39 5.10
CA TYR A 128 8.59 -4.97 3.76
C TYR A 128 9.23 -6.36 3.73
N SER A 129 9.33 -7.05 4.87
CA SER A 129 10.01 -8.34 4.99
C SER A 129 9.45 -9.39 4.03
N LYS A 130 8.13 -9.39 3.81
CA LYS A 130 7.45 -10.33 2.91
C LYS A 130 7.82 -10.20 1.43
N ILE A 131 8.35 -9.06 0.99
CA ILE A 131 8.68 -8.80 -0.41
C ILE A 131 10.20 -8.71 -0.66
N GLN A 132 11.03 -8.92 0.36
CA GLN A 132 12.49 -8.78 0.25
C GLN A 132 13.10 -9.72 -0.80
N ASP A 133 12.74 -11.00 -0.76
CA ASP A 133 13.24 -12.00 -1.71
C ASP A 133 12.88 -11.65 -3.16
N TYR A 134 11.69 -11.08 -3.35
CA TYR A 134 11.22 -10.63 -4.65
C TYR A 134 11.98 -9.38 -5.11
N LEU A 135 12.20 -8.41 -4.22
CA LEU A 135 12.99 -7.20 -4.50
C LEU A 135 14.43 -7.54 -4.89
N GLU A 136 15.09 -8.41 -4.15
CA GLU A 136 16.45 -8.85 -4.44
C GLU A 136 16.55 -9.50 -5.81
N LYS A 137 15.63 -10.42 -6.11
CA LYS A 137 15.56 -11.05 -7.42
C LYS A 137 15.33 -10.02 -8.52
N ALA A 138 14.45 -9.05 -8.32
CA ALA A 138 14.17 -8.03 -9.30
C ALA A 138 15.39 -7.12 -9.56
N VAL A 139 16.08 -6.70 -8.50
CA VAL A 139 17.32 -5.91 -8.62
C VAL A 139 18.41 -6.71 -9.32
N PHE A 140 18.63 -7.96 -8.92
CA PHE A 140 19.62 -8.84 -9.55
C PHE A 140 19.36 -9.06 -11.05
N LEU A 141 18.10 -9.26 -11.44
CA LEU A 141 17.75 -9.51 -12.84
C LEU A 141 17.82 -8.26 -13.72
N LEU A 142 17.81 -7.06 -13.13
CA LEU A 142 17.81 -5.80 -13.85
C LEU A 142 19.18 -5.11 -13.82
N ASP A 143 20.20 -5.74 -13.22
CA ASP A 143 21.54 -5.18 -13.06
C ASP A 143 22.30 -5.07 -14.40
N ASP A 144 22.10 -6.02 -15.32
CA ASP A 144 22.65 -5.96 -16.69
C ASP A 144 21.55 -5.62 -17.71
N PRO A 145 21.49 -4.38 -18.21
CA PRO A 145 20.45 -3.94 -19.14
C PRO A 145 20.64 -4.46 -20.58
N ASN A 146 21.78 -5.07 -20.91
CA ASN A 146 22.12 -5.38 -22.31
C ASN A 146 21.38 -6.61 -22.87
N ASP A 147 20.81 -7.48 -22.03
CA ASP A 147 20.12 -8.71 -22.44
C ASP A 147 18.68 -8.82 -21.89
N LEU A 148 18.02 -7.68 -21.67
CA LEU A 148 16.67 -7.64 -21.13
C LEU A 148 15.63 -7.48 -22.24
N TYR A 149 14.76 -8.47 -22.39
CA TYR A 149 13.69 -8.48 -23.40
C TYR A 149 12.32 -8.70 -22.77
N CYS A 150 11.33 -7.92 -23.23
CA CYS A 150 9.96 -8.03 -22.76
C CYS A 150 9.33 -9.33 -23.28
N LYS A 151 8.83 -10.19 -22.38
CA LYS A 151 8.16 -11.46 -22.72
C LYS A 151 6.78 -11.31 -23.38
N VAL A 152 6.37 -10.09 -23.72
CA VAL A 152 5.07 -9.81 -24.38
C VAL A 152 5.26 -9.22 -25.77
N CYS A 153 6.12 -8.20 -25.92
CA CYS A 153 6.38 -7.56 -27.21
C CYS A 153 7.74 -7.92 -27.83
N GLU A 154 8.56 -8.70 -27.12
CA GLU A 154 9.90 -9.16 -27.55
C GLU A 154 10.92 -8.04 -27.84
N ALA A 155 10.56 -6.78 -27.56
CA ALA A 155 11.48 -5.64 -27.65
C ALA A 155 12.44 -5.61 -26.45
N GLN A 156 13.62 -5.04 -26.68
CA GLN A 156 14.60 -4.74 -25.64
C GLN A 156 14.01 -3.75 -24.63
N VAL A 157 14.34 -3.95 -23.36
CA VAL A 157 13.79 -3.20 -22.24
C VAL A 157 14.91 -2.39 -21.58
N ASN A 158 14.65 -1.12 -21.27
CA ASN A 158 15.60 -0.31 -20.51
C ASN A 158 15.05 0.03 -19.11
N PRO A 159 15.56 -0.60 -18.03
CA PRO A 159 15.06 -0.38 -16.67
C PRO A 159 15.34 1.02 -16.10
N GLU A 160 16.26 1.80 -16.69
CA GLU A 160 16.54 3.18 -16.26
C GLU A 160 15.53 4.18 -16.83
N LYS A 161 14.99 3.90 -18.02
CA LYS A 161 14.09 4.83 -18.75
C LYS A 161 12.64 4.40 -18.71
N GLU A 162 12.38 3.11 -18.51
CA GLU A 162 11.05 2.53 -18.65
C GLU A 162 10.60 1.82 -17.37
N LEU A 163 9.28 1.73 -17.20
CA LEU A 163 8.69 0.97 -16.10
C LEU A 163 8.61 -0.51 -16.47
N VAL A 164 9.46 -1.29 -15.80
CA VAL A 164 9.66 -2.72 -16.06
C VAL A 164 9.16 -3.55 -14.88
N ILE A 165 8.41 -4.60 -15.17
CA ILE A 165 7.89 -5.55 -14.17
C ILE A 165 8.65 -6.86 -14.27
N VAL A 166 9.08 -7.38 -13.12
CA VAL A 166 9.64 -8.73 -12.96
C VAL A 166 8.56 -9.65 -12.39
N CYS A 167 8.49 -10.90 -12.84
CA CYS A 167 7.55 -11.87 -12.27
C CYS A 167 7.83 -12.13 -10.78
N PRO A 168 6.83 -12.17 -9.88
CA PRO A 168 7.04 -12.45 -8.45
C PRO A 168 7.49 -13.88 -8.14
N GLN A 169 7.21 -14.83 -9.03
CA GLN A 169 7.51 -16.25 -8.82
C GLN A 169 9.02 -16.50 -8.71
N ALA A 170 9.50 -17.15 -7.65
CA ALA A 170 10.92 -17.31 -7.33
C ALA A 170 11.74 -17.95 -8.47
N SER A 171 11.18 -18.96 -9.12
CA SER A 171 11.82 -19.70 -10.23
C SER A 171 11.59 -19.09 -11.62
N CYS A 172 11.06 -17.86 -11.71
CA CYS A 172 10.71 -17.23 -12.97
C CYS A 172 11.53 -15.96 -13.18
N PHE A 173 12.17 -15.86 -14.35
CA PHE A 173 12.96 -14.71 -14.81
C PHE A 173 12.21 -13.88 -15.86
N GLY A 174 10.87 -13.95 -15.86
CA GLY A 174 10.04 -13.23 -16.82
C GLY A 174 10.05 -11.72 -16.55
N ILE A 175 10.46 -10.95 -17.55
CA ILE A 175 10.50 -9.49 -17.54
C ILE A 175 9.51 -8.95 -18.57
N SER A 176 8.81 -7.86 -18.27
CA SER A 176 7.84 -7.25 -19.18
C SER A 176 7.71 -5.75 -18.94
N HIS A 177 7.42 -4.97 -19.98
CA HIS A 177 7.00 -3.58 -19.80
C HIS A 177 5.69 -3.51 -19.00
N LEU A 178 5.54 -2.48 -18.16
CA LEU A 178 4.32 -2.19 -17.40
C LEU A 178 3.08 -2.21 -18.30
N LEU A 179 3.13 -1.48 -19.42
CA LEU A 179 2.00 -1.33 -20.34
C LEU A 179 1.69 -2.61 -21.12
N CYS A 180 2.71 -3.39 -21.50
CA CYS A 180 2.49 -4.65 -22.19
C CYS A 180 1.81 -5.67 -21.27
N LEU A 181 2.27 -5.76 -20.02
CA LEU A 181 1.71 -6.69 -19.05
C LEU A 181 0.30 -6.28 -18.63
N SER A 182 0.05 -4.98 -18.38
CA SER A 182 -1.30 -4.50 -18.03
C SER A 182 -2.29 -4.77 -19.16
N ALA A 183 -1.96 -4.41 -20.40
CA ALA A 183 -2.82 -4.64 -21.55
C ALA A 183 -3.14 -6.13 -21.73
N ARG A 184 -2.16 -7.02 -21.51
CA ARG A 184 -2.39 -8.47 -21.56
C ARG A 184 -3.35 -8.92 -20.47
N PHE A 185 -3.19 -8.45 -19.24
CA PHE A 185 -4.06 -8.83 -18.12
C PHE A 185 -5.48 -8.30 -18.29
N LEU A 186 -5.65 -7.07 -18.79
CA LEU A 186 -6.95 -6.49 -19.08
C LEU A 186 -7.68 -7.18 -20.25
N LYS A 187 -6.94 -7.64 -21.27
CA LYS A 187 -7.53 -8.45 -22.36
C LYS A 187 -8.03 -9.81 -21.87
N SER A 188 -7.38 -10.39 -20.84
CA SER A 188 -7.83 -11.63 -20.23
C SER A 188 -8.94 -11.45 -19.21
N SER A 189 -9.21 -10.23 -18.74
CA SER A 189 -10.33 -9.97 -17.83
C SER A 189 -11.64 -9.85 -18.60
N ASN A 190 -12.71 -10.37 -18.01
CA ASN A 190 -14.06 -10.35 -18.61
C ASN A 190 -14.82 -9.02 -18.38
N ASP A 191 -14.16 -8.00 -17.80
CA ASP A 191 -14.75 -6.69 -17.50
C ASP A 191 -14.19 -5.61 -18.44
N PRO A 192 -14.98 -5.08 -19.40
CA PRO A 192 -14.52 -4.07 -20.35
C PRO A 192 -14.26 -2.71 -19.70
N ASN A 193 -14.79 -2.45 -18.49
CA ASN A 193 -14.61 -1.18 -17.78
C ASN A 193 -13.44 -1.23 -16.78
N GLN A 194 -12.71 -2.33 -16.73
CA GLN A 194 -11.57 -2.49 -15.83
C GLN A 194 -10.35 -1.74 -16.37
N LEU A 195 -9.94 -0.68 -15.67
CA LEU A 195 -8.76 0.12 -16.02
C LEU A 195 -7.45 -0.42 -15.40
N VAL A 196 -7.55 -1.06 -14.23
CA VAL A 196 -6.39 -1.55 -13.47
C VAL A 196 -6.50 -3.07 -13.32
N PRO A 197 -5.48 -3.84 -13.74
CA PRO A 197 -5.46 -5.28 -13.52
C PRO A 197 -5.54 -5.63 -12.02
N ARG A 198 -6.19 -6.76 -11.71
CA ARG A 198 -6.21 -7.31 -10.34
C ARG A 198 -5.21 -8.45 -10.19
N SER A 199 -5.28 -9.39 -11.13
CA SER A 199 -4.37 -10.51 -11.26
C SER A 199 -4.28 -10.91 -12.74
N GLY A 200 -3.33 -11.78 -13.07
CA GLY A 200 -3.22 -12.35 -14.40
C GLY A 200 -2.19 -13.45 -14.46
N THR A 201 -2.15 -14.17 -15.58
CA THR A 201 -1.19 -15.27 -15.80
C THR A 201 0.10 -14.73 -16.39
N CYS A 202 1.23 -15.02 -15.75
CA CYS A 202 2.55 -14.61 -16.23
C CYS A 202 2.84 -15.21 -17.62
N PRO A 203 3.32 -14.42 -18.60
CA PRO A 203 3.64 -14.91 -19.94
C PRO A 203 4.80 -15.92 -19.98
N ALA A 204 5.68 -15.91 -18.96
CA ALA A 204 6.87 -16.77 -18.94
C ALA A 204 6.68 -18.09 -18.19
N CYS A 205 6.00 -18.08 -17.03
CA CYS A 205 5.81 -19.27 -16.21
C CYS A 205 4.36 -19.76 -16.11
N SER A 206 3.42 -19.06 -16.75
CA SER A 206 1.98 -19.37 -16.75
C SER A 206 1.30 -19.43 -15.37
N LYS A 207 2.01 -19.07 -14.30
CA LYS A 207 1.45 -18.99 -12.95
C LYS A 207 0.62 -17.72 -12.78
N LEU A 208 -0.42 -17.81 -11.94
CA LEU A 208 -1.21 -16.66 -11.53
C LEU A 208 -0.35 -15.73 -10.66
N VAL A 209 -0.38 -14.43 -10.96
CA VAL A 209 0.34 -13.39 -10.22
C VAL A 209 -0.59 -12.23 -9.88
N GLN A 210 -0.38 -11.64 -8.70
CA GLN A 210 -1.20 -10.53 -8.20
C GLN A 210 -0.62 -9.19 -8.69
N TRP A 211 -1.46 -8.36 -9.30
CA TRP A 211 -1.04 -7.03 -9.77
C TRP A 211 -0.58 -6.11 -8.63
N PRO A 212 -1.27 -6.03 -7.48
CA PRO A 212 -0.83 -5.19 -6.36
C PRO A 212 0.56 -5.55 -5.84
N LEU A 213 0.92 -6.84 -5.84
CA LEU A 213 2.25 -7.30 -5.40
C LEU A 213 3.35 -6.80 -6.34
N MET A 214 3.13 -6.92 -7.66
CA MET A 214 4.09 -6.42 -8.66
C MET A 214 4.20 -4.90 -8.62
N MET A 215 3.09 -4.18 -8.44
CA MET A 215 3.12 -2.72 -8.32
C MET A 215 3.82 -2.26 -7.06
N ARG A 216 3.72 -3.03 -5.96
CA ARG A 216 4.47 -2.78 -4.73
C ARG A 216 5.99 -2.89 -5.00
N GLU A 217 6.45 -3.98 -5.60
CA GLU A 217 7.87 -4.14 -5.97
C GLU A 217 8.36 -3.01 -6.88
N LEU A 218 7.64 -2.74 -7.98
CA LEU A 218 8.01 -1.70 -8.92
C LEU A 218 8.11 -0.32 -8.26
N SER A 219 7.14 0.03 -7.41
CA SER A 219 7.14 1.30 -6.68
C SER A 219 8.30 1.37 -5.69
N PHE A 220 8.61 0.26 -5.01
CA PHE A 220 9.76 0.15 -4.13
C PHE A 220 11.06 0.42 -4.88
N ARG A 221 11.30 -0.29 -5.98
CA ARG A 221 12.53 -0.15 -6.74
C ARG A 221 12.70 1.24 -7.37
N THR A 222 11.62 1.83 -7.88
CA THR A 222 11.66 3.12 -8.59
C THR A 222 11.63 4.35 -7.67
N ARG A 223 11.00 4.24 -6.49
CA ARG A 223 10.76 5.40 -5.60
C ARG A 223 11.25 5.20 -4.16
N GLY A 224 11.61 3.98 -3.77
CA GLY A 224 12.01 3.67 -2.40
C GLY A 224 13.41 4.13 -2.01
N GLY A 225 14.23 4.56 -2.97
CA GLY A 225 15.55 5.18 -2.72
C GLY A 225 16.38 4.48 -1.64
N LYS A 226 16.56 5.16 -0.50
CA LYS A 226 17.35 4.69 0.66
C LYS A 226 16.74 3.46 1.35
N GLU A 227 15.42 3.29 1.36
CA GLU A 227 14.75 2.16 2.04
C GLU A 227 15.10 0.82 1.37
N VAL A 228 15.17 0.81 0.04
CA VAL A 228 15.59 -0.36 -0.74
C VAL A 228 17.01 -0.75 -0.36
N GLN A 229 17.93 0.21 -0.31
CA GLN A 229 19.31 -0.07 0.09
C GLN A 229 19.43 -0.59 1.53
N VAL A 230 18.64 -0.07 2.47
CA VAL A 230 18.65 -0.56 3.87
C VAL A 230 18.19 -2.01 3.95
N ILE A 231 17.12 -2.35 3.23
CA ILE A 231 16.58 -3.72 3.19
C ILE A 231 17.60 -4.70 2.61
N LEU A 232 18.16 -4.37 1.44
CA LEU A 232 19.17 -5.20 0.78
C LEU A 232 20.43 -5.37 1.65
N ARG A 233 20.89 -4.30 2.31
CA ARG A 233 22.06 -4.35 3.22
C ARG A 233 21.80 -5.17 4.49
N LYS A 234 20.60 -5.07 5.08
CA LYS A 234 20.23 -5.87 6.28
C LYS A 234 20.26 -7.36 5.98
N LYS A 235 19.74 -7.78 4.82
CA LYS A 235 19.73 -9.20 4.44
C LYS A 235 21.11 -9.71 4.03
N ALA A 236 21.89 -8.95 3.27
CA ALA A 236 23.30 -9.31 2.99
C ALA A 236 24.12 -9.57 4.27
N ARG A 237 23.88 -8.78 5.34
CA ARG A 237 24.48 -9.02 6.66
C ARG A 237 23.94 -10.28 7.35
N SER A 238 22.63 -10.54 7.25
CA SER A 238 22.02 -11.76 7.76
C SER A 238 22.55 -13.01 7.05
N ASP A 239 22.68 -12.99 5.73
CA ASP A 239 23.16 -14.13 4.94
C ASP A 239 24.65 -14.39 5.19
N LYS A 240 25.47 -13.34 5.34
CA LYS A 240 26.86 -13.48 5.82
C LYS A 240 26.93 -14.14 7.21
N ARG A 241 26.03 -13.77 8.13
CA ARG A 241 25.94 -14.39 9.47
C ARG A 241 25.49 -15.86 9.40
N LYS A 242 24.51 -16.19 8.56
CA LYS A 242 24.04 -17.57 8.36
C LYS A 242 25.12 -18.44 7.71
N ALA A 243 25.85 -17.91 6.72
CA ALA A 243 26.98 -18.60 6.09
C ALA A 243 28.15 -18.82 7.06
N ALA A 244 28.44 -17.85 7.94
CA ALA A 244 29.46 -18.00 8.98
C ALA A 244 29.07 -19.03 10.05
N ALA A 245 27.79 -19.12 10.41
CA ALA A 245 27.27 -20.11 11.37
C ALA A 245 27.15 -21.53 10.79
N ALA A 246 27.10 -21.67 9.46
CA ALA A 246 27.02 -22.96 8.76
C ALA A 246 28.38 -23.60 8.46
N ARG A 247 29.51 -22.94 8.79
CA ARG A 247 30.85 -23.52 8.66
C ARG A 247 31.14 -24.47 9.84
N PRO A 248 31.44 -25.76 9.61
CA PRO A 248 31.96 -26.62 10.67
C PRO A 248 33.34 -26.13 11.10
N ALA A 249 33.60 -26.10 12.40
CA ALA A 249 34.92 -25.83 12.93
C ALA A 249 35.81 -27.04 12.66
N GLU A 250 36.79 -26.93 11.76
CA GLU A 250 38.02 -27.74 11.84
C GLU A 250 39.19 -27.13 11.04
N ILE A 251 40.22 -26.80 11.84
CA ILE A 251 41.68 -26.92 11.66
C ILE A 251 42.37 -26.16 10.51
N ASP A 252 43.20 -25.22 10.95
CA ASP A 252 44.22 -24.49 10.20
C ASP A 252 45.19 -25.41 9.45
N THR A 253 45.22 -25.28 8.13
CA THR A 253 46.48 -25.40 7.36
C THR A 253 46.53 -24.32 6.29
N ASN A 254 47.50 -23.42 6.45
CA ASN A 254 47.88 -22.39 5.50
C ASN A 254 48.09 -22.96 4.08
N THR A 255 47.34 -22.47 3.10
CA THR A 255 47.82 -22.40 1.71
C THR A 255 47.16 -21.20 1.03
N ALA A 256 48.00 -20.25 0.64
CA ALA A 256 47.62 -19.07 -0.12
C ALA A 256 47.21 -19.45 -1.54
N SER A 257 46.01 -19.01 -1.97
CA SER A 257 45.72 -18.41 -3.28
C SER A 257 44.21 -18.42 -3.56
N ASN A 258 43.76 -17.33 -4.17
CA ASN A 258 42.48 -17.05 -4.83
C ASN A 258 41.48 -16.20 -4.04
N GLU A 259 41.39 -14.96 -4.51
CA GLU A 259 40.36 -13.98 -4.20
C GLU A 259 38.95 -14.48 -4.57
N PRO A 260 37.92 -14.19 -3.76
CA PRO A 260 36.55 -14.21 -4.20
C PRO A 260 36.11 -12.80 -4.64
N LEU A 261 35.71 -12.74 -5.92
CA LEU A 261 35.04 -11.67 -6.65
C LEU A 261 34.11 -10.80 -5.77
N GLU A 262 34.55 -9.57 -5.46
CA GLU A 262 33.71 -8.50 -4.93
C GLU A 262 32.97 -7.80 -6.10
N SER A 263 31.80 -8.30 -6.52
CA SER A 263 31.05 -7.66 -7.62
C SER A 263 29.65 -7.16 -7.26
N THR A 264 29.16 -7.33 -6.03
CA THR A 264 27.80 -6.90 -5.66
C THR A 264 27.73 -5.66 -4.78
N ALA A 265 28.87 -5.19 -4.26
CA ALA A 265 28.92 -3.99 -3.41
C ALA A 265 29.10 -2.68 -4.19
N GLN A 266 29.67 -2.73 -5.41
CA GLN A 266 30.03 -1.55 -6.19
C GLN A 266 28.93 -1.08 -7.17
N ALA A 267 27.91 -1.90 -7.45
CA ALA A 267 26.83 -1.54 -8.38
C ALA A 267 25.87 -0.45 -7.84
N PHE A 268 25.90 -0.15 -6.54
CA PHE A 268 24.90 0.71 -5.90
C PHE A 268 25.29 2.19 -5.75
N ASP A 269 26.51 2.58 -6.14
CA ASP A 269 26.98 3.97 -6.01
C ASP A 269 26.53 4.88 -7.17
N HIS A 270 25.94 4.33 -8.23
CA HIS A 270 25.60 5.09 -9.44
C HIS A 270 24.13 5.51 -9.60
N LEU A 271 23.26 5.20 -8.63
CA LEU A 271 21.85 5.63 -8.70
C LEU A 271 21.65 7.04 -8.11
N ASN A 272 21.85 8.01 -9.00
CA ASN A 272 21.18 9.31 -9.07
C ASN A 272 21.68 10.44 -8.15
N GLU A 273 22.47 11.33 -8.74
CA GLU A 273 23.02 12.57 -8.15
C GLU A 273 22.12 13.81 -8.38
N ASN A 274 20.84 13.65 -8.76
CA ASN A 274 19.92 14.79 -8.91
C ASN A 274 18.51 14.48 -8.42
N VAL A 275 18.23 14.76 -7.14
CA VAL A 275 16.88 15.07 -6.65
C VAL A 275 16.99 16.21 -5.65
N HIS A 276 16.25 17.28 -5.90
CA HIS A 276 16.13 18.43 -5.02
C HIS A 276 15.71 18.00 -3.61
N GLN A 277 16.46 18.53 -2.65
CA GLN A 277 16.34 18.33 -1.23
C GLN A 277 15.05 19.00 -0.70
N ASP A 278 14.02 18.21 -0.42
CA ASP A 278 13.01 18.56 0.59
C ASP A 278 13.31 17.75 1.85
N VAL A 279 14.02 18.37 2.79
CA VAL A 279 14.19 17.89 4.17
C VAL A 279 12.83 18.02 4.84
N LEU A 280 12.21 16.90 5.17
CA LEU A 280 11.07 16.88 6.09
C LEU A 280 11.62 16.48 7.46
N ASP A 281 11.65 17.48 8.34
CA ASP A 281 12.06 17.40 9.74
C ASP A 281 11.22 16.37 10.51
N GLU A 282 11.91 15.41 11.12
CA GLU A 282 11.38 14.42 12.06
C GLU A 282 11.34 14.99 13.49
N ASP A 283 10.48 15.98 13.77
CA ASP A 283 10.35 16.51 15.13
C ASP A 283 8.91 16.90 15.51
N TRP A 284 7.98 15.95 15.34
CA TRP A 284 6.55 16.14 15.69
C TRP A 284 6.07 15.22 16.82
N ALA A 285 6.98 14.56 17.53
CA ALA A 285 6.63 13.59 18.57
C ALA A 285 6.63 14.16 20.00
N GLU A 286 7.03 15.41 20.22
CA GLU A 286 7.11 15.99 21.58
C GLU A 286 6.49 17.39 21.67
N GLU A 287 5.15 17.50 21.57
CA GLU A 287 4.44 18.62 22.21
C GLU A 287 2.94 18.29 22.44
N LEU A 288 2.67 17.46 23.43
CA LEU A 288 1.35 17.41 24.09
C LEU A 288 1.57 17.40 25.60
N ASP A 289 2.10 18.51 26.11
CA ASP A 289 2.01 18.79 27.54
C ASP A 289 0.65 19.42 27.87
N CYS A 290 0.04 18.81 28.87
CA CYS A 290 -1.30 19.03 29.33
C CYS A 290 -1.32 20.30 30.18
N VAL A 291 -2.02 21.35 29.77
CA VAL A 291 -2.31 22.49 30.66
C VAL A 291 -3.80 22.56 30.96
N SER A 292 -4.10 22.28 32.23
CA SER A 292 -5.36 22.50 32.92
C SER A 292 -5.78 23.96 32.85
N GLU A 293 -7.02 24.19 32.44
CA GLU A 293 -7.68 25.50 32.51
C GLU A 293 -8.07 25.80 33.97
N ASP A 294 -7.63 26.93 34.49
CA ASP A 294 -8.23 27.57 35.67
C ASP A 294 -8.54 29.03 35.31
N ASP A 295 -9.80 29.41 35.56
CA ASP A 295 -10.42 30.70 35.21
C ASP A 295 -9.72 31.88 35.88
N THR A 296 -9.49 32.98 35.14
CA THR A 296 -9.80 34.33 35.63
C THR A 296 -9.77 35.40 34.53
N ASN A 297 -10.88 36.14 34.53
CA ASN A 297 -11.23 37.37 33.85
C ASN A 297 -10.14 38.48 33.88
N GLU A 298 -9.79 39.08 32.74
CA GLU A 298 -9.79 40.54 32.52
C GLU A 298 -9.26 40.96 31.13
N ARG A 299 -9.73 42.12 30.69
CA ARG A 299 -9.73 42.66 29.33
C ARG A 299 -8.72 43.80 29.21
N SER A 300 -7.79 43.75 28.25
CA SER A 300 -7.20 44.96 27.64
C SER A 300 -6.37 44.67 26.38
N LYS A 301 -6.41 45.66 25.47
CA LYS A 301 -5.94 45.71 24.07
C LYS A 301 -4.42 45.73 23.92
N THR A 302 -3.95 45.28 22.73
CA THR A 302 -2.84 45.73 21.84
C THR A 302 -2.10 44.51 21.31
N ASP A 303 -1.60 44.34 20.08
CA ASP A 303 -1.50 45.12 18.84
C ASP A 303 -1.18 44.08 17.73
N SER A 304 -1.44 44.48 16.50
CA SER A 304 -1.29 43.80 15.22
C SER A 304 0.06 43.11 14.93
N LYS A 305 -0.01 41.97 14.24
CA LYS A 305 0.90 41.63 13.13
C LYS A 305 0.28 40.56 12.22
N ASP A 306 0.18 40.93 10.95
CA ASP A 306 -0.29 40.15 9.81
C ASP A 306 0.35 38.76 9.74
N GLN A 307 -0.50 37.73 9.66
CA GLN A 307 -0.20 36.51 8.93
C GLN A 307 -1.18 36.43 7.77
N GLN A 308 -0.66 36.69 6.56
CA GLN A 308 -1.36 36.52 5.30
C GLN A 308 -1.90 35.09 5.20
N ARG A 309 -3.21 34.96 5.37
CA ARG A 309 -3.96 33.75 5.06
C ARG A 309 -4.13 33.71 3.55
N VAL A 310 -3.44 32.80 2.87
CA VAL A 310 -3.63 32.56 1.44
C VAL A 310 -5.02 31.93 1.26
N GLU A 311 -5.97 32.75 0.84
CA GLU A 311 -7.31 32.34 0.44
C GLU A 311 -7.23 31.76 -0.98
N ILE A 312 -7.43 30.44 -1.10
CA ILE A 312 -7.50 29.78 -2.40
C ILE A 312 -8.91 30.04 -2.94
N VAL A 313 -9.03 31.09 -3.76
CA VAL A 313 -10.21 31.37 -4.59
C VAL A 313 -10.07 30.54 -5.87
N ILE A 314 -11.05 29.68 -6.15
CA ILE A 314 -11.17 29.00 -7.44
C ILE A 314 -12.20 29.81 -8.23
N GLU A 315 -11.74 30.54 -9.23
CA GLU A 315 -12.61 31.20 -10.21
C GLU A 315 -13.11 30.14 -11.20
N ASP A 316 -14.40 29.84 -11.15
CA ASP A 316 -15.08 29.02 -12.14
C ASP A 316 -15.18 29.82 -13.45
N SER A 317 -14.61 29.29 -14.52
CA SER A 317 -14.72 29.83 -15.87
C SER A 317 -16.12 29.52 -16.40
N ASP A 318 -16.94 30.56 -16.55
CA ASP A 318 -18.22 30.51 -17.27
C ASP A 318 -17.95 30.20 -18.76
N GLU A 319 -18.39 29.04 -19.24
CA GLU A 319 -18.55 28.78 -20.69
C GLU A 319 -19.98 29.16 -21.07
N ASP A 320 -20.11 30.32 -21.72
CA ASP A 320 -21.36 30.82 -22.30
C ASP A 320 -21.83 29.97 -23.48
N ASP A 321 -23.14 29.69 -23.45
CA ASP A 321 -23.96 29.15 -24.52
C ASP A 321 -23.78 29.88 -25.86
N LEU A 322 -23.58 29.12 -26.95
CA LEU A 322 -23.98 29.53 -28.30
C LEU A 322 -24.58 28.36 -29.08
N GLU A 323 -25.90 28.21 -28.95
CA GLU A 323 -26.77 27.60 -29.97
C GLU A 323 -27.13 28.62 -31.07
N PHE A 324 -27.56 28.09 -32.23
CA PHE A 324 -28.11 28.71 -33.44
C PHE A 324 -27.14 29.00 -34.60
N LEU A 325 -27.02 28.04 -35.54
CA LEU A 325 -27.96 27.91 -36.66
C LEU A 325 -27.88 26.53 -37.33
#